data_AF-A0A090DP56-F1
#
_entry.id   AF-A0A090DP56-F1
#
_cell.length_a   1.000
_cell.length_b   1.000
_cell.length_c   1.000
_cell.angle_alpha   90.00
_cell.angle_beta   90.00
_cell.angle_gamma   90.00
#
_symmetry.space_group_name_H-M   'P 1'
#
loop_
_entity.id
_entity.type
_entity.pdbx_description
1 polymer ?
#
loop_
_entity_poly.entity_id
_entity_poly.type
_entity_poly.pdbx_seq_one_letter_code
_entity_poly.pdbx_strand_id
1 'polypeptide(L)'
;MKRIWNWVSEPRAAQIALGLLLVIAIRSILEFFRIGGAVGVELTGDQVFYIEGALAAIVFGLAVLVLHAAGRHRWASLVTAAAIIVLLAWKITVIGWR
;
A
#
# COMPACT_ATOMS: atom_id res chain seq x y z
N MET A 1 -13.13 26.83 3.55
CA MET A 1 -12.71 25.40 3.58
C MET A 1 -13.44 24.50 2.56
N LYS A 2 -14.72 24.74 2.18
CA LYS A 2 -15.43 23.95 1.13
C LYS A 2 -14.74 23.91 -0.25
N ARG A 3 -13.99 24.95 -0.61
CA ARG A 3 -13.38 25.09 -1.93
C ARG A 3 -12.28 24.05 -2.22
N ILE A 4 -11.50 23.62 -1.22
CA ILE A 4 -10.41 22.64 -1.41
C ILE A 4 -10.99 21.23 -1.58
N TRP A 5 -12.09 20.93 -0.87
CA TRP A 5 -12.78 19.64 -0.96
C TRP A 5 -13.40 19.39 -2.35
N ASN A 6 -13.78 20.45 -3.06
CA ASN A 6 -14.33 20.36 -4.42
C ASN A 6 -13.26 20.12 -5.51
N TRP A 7 -11.96 20.18 -5.19
CA TRP A 7 -10.89 20.04 -6.20
C TRP A 7 -10.57 18.57 -6.53
N VAL A 8 -10.92 17.66 -5.63
CA VAL A 8 -10.69 16.23 -5.78
C VAL A 8 -12.00 15.60 -6.24
N SER A 9 -12.18 15.47 -7.55
CA SER A 9 -13.24 14.60 -8.07
C SER A 9 -13.00 13.16 -7.61
N GLU A 10 -14.06 12.37 -7.42
CA GLU A 10 -13.94 10.98 -6.99
C GLU A 10 -12.92 10.16 -7.84
N PRO A 11 -12.83 10.32 -9.17
CA PRO A 11 -11.81 9.66 -9.97
C PRO A 11 -10.37 10.05 -9.56
N ARG A 12 -10.12 11.33 -9.28
CA ARG A 12 -8.81 11.82 -8.81
C ARG A 12 -8.47 11.26 -7.43
N ALA A 13 -9.45 11.20 -6.52
CA ALA A 13 -9.26 10.57 -5.22
C ALA A 13 -8.85 9.10 -5.36
N ALA A 14 -9.53 8.35 -6.23
CA ALA A 14 -9.20 6.95 -6.51
C ALA A 14 -7.81 6.78 -7.15
N GLN A 15 -7.40 7.69 -8.04
CA GLN A 15 -6.04 7.68 -8.61
C GLN A 15 -4.96 7.97 -7.56
N ILE A 16 -5.17 8.96 -6.70
CA ILE A 16 -4.26 9.26 -5.59
C ILE A 16 -4.17 8.04 -4.65
N ALA A 17 -5.31 7.40 -4.38
CA ALA A 17 -5.40 6.22 -3.54
C ALA A 17 -4.59 5.03 -4.11
N LEU A 18 -4.69 4.80 -5.43
CA LEU A 18 -3.86 3.82 -6.13
C LEU A 18 -2.37 4.19 -6.06
N GLY A 19 -2.03 5.45 -6.32
CA GLY A 19 -0.65 5.94 -6.23
C GLY A 19 -0.04 5.75 -4.85
N LEU A 20 -0.82 5.92 -3.79
CA LEU A 20 -0.36 5.72 -2.42
C LEU A 20 0.01 4.26 -2.13
N LEU A 21 -0.78 3.29 -2.62
CA LEU A 21 -0.47 1.87 -2.50
C LEU A 21 0.81 1.49 -3.26
N LEU A 22 1.03 2.09 -4.44
CA LEU A 22 2.29 1.94 -5.18
C LEU A 22 3.48 2.48 -4.41
N VAL A 23 3.36 3.66 -3.79
CA VAL A 23 4.42 4.24 -2.95
C VAL A 23 4.74 3.33 -1.76
N ILE A 24 3.72 2.74 -1.11
CA ILE A 24 3.92 1.78 -0.02
C ILE A 24 4.67 0.53 -0.50
N ALA A 25 4.30 -0.02 -1.66
CA ALA A 25 4.97 -1.16 -2.25
C ALA A 25 6.44 -0.85 -2.56
N ILE A 26 6.71 0.26 -3.24
CA ILE A 26 8.08 0.71 -3.57
C ILE A 26 8.91 0.91 -2.31
N ARG A 27 8.35 1.59 -1.29
CA ARG A 27 9.04 1.80 -0.02
C ARG A 27 9.42 0.48 0.64
N SER A 28 8.53 -0.50 0.63
CA SER A 28 8.79 -1.81 1.23
C SER A 28 9.88 -2.58 0.47
N ILE A 29 9.87 -2.52 -0.86
CA ILE A 29 10.93 -3.12 -1.70
C ILE A 29 12.28 -2.44 -1.46
N LEU A 30 12.33 -1.11 -1.41
CA LEU A 30 13.57 -0.38 -1.12
C LEU A 30 14.13 -0.73 0.25
N GLU A 31 13.25 -0.90 1.23
CA GLU A 31 13.64 -1.26 2.59
C GLU A 31 14.22 -2.69 2.67
N PHE A 32 13.64 -3.64 1.93
CA PHE A 32 14.21 -4.98 1.75
C PHE A 32 15.66 -4.93 1.26
N PHE A 33 15.93 -4.15 0.21
CA PHE A 33 17.30 -3.97 -0.29
C PHE A 33 18.19 -3.23 0.70
N ARG A 34 17.64 -2.25 1.44
CA ARG A 34 18.37 -1.47 2.46
C ARG A 34 18.89 -2.35 3.60
N ILE A 35 18.13 -3.37 4.02
CA ILE A 35 18.54 -4.30 5.08
C ILE A 35 19.35 -5.50 4.55
N GLY A 36 19.91 -5.39 3.34
CA GLY A 36 20.82 -6.38 2.78
C GLY A 36 20.14 -7.56 2.10
N GLY A 37 18.88 -7.42 1.67
CA GLY A 37 18.23 -8.41 0.81
C GLY A 37 19.00 -8.56 -0.50
N ALA A 38 19.76 -9.66 -0.63
CA ALA A 38 20.58 -9.96 -1.80
C ALA A 38 20.32 -11.40 -2.28
N VAL A 39 20.51 -11.62 -3.58
CA VAL A 39 20.30 -12.92 -4.23
C VAL A 39 21.36 -13.92 -3.74
N GLY A 40 20.92 -15.10 -3.29
CA GLY A 40 21.80 -16.22 -2.93
C GLY A 40 22.05 -16.45 -1.44
N VAL A 41 21.36 -15.73 -0.55
CA VAL A 41 21.41 -15.93 0.91
C VAL A 41 20.00 -16.20 1.43
N GLU A 42 19.88 -17.02 2.47
CA GLU A 42 18.59 -17.23 3.16
C GLU A 42 18.03 -15.90 3.69
N LEU A 43 16.74 -15.69 3.45
CA LEU A 43 16.07 -14.47 3.86
C LEU A 43 15.87 -14.45 5.38
N THR A 44 16.22 -13.35 6.01
CA THR A 44 15.92 -13.13 7.43
C THR A 44 14.44 -12.77 7.62
N GLY A 45 13.91 -12.95 8.82
CA GLY A 45 12.51 -12.61 9.11
C GLY A 45 12.15 -11.15 8.82
N ASP A 46 13.09 -10.22 8.95
CA ASP A 46 12.89 -8.81 8.59
C ASP A 46 12.78 -8.60 7.08
N GLN A 47 13.59 -9.32 6.31
CA GLN A 47 13.54 -9.27 4.85
C GLN A 47 12.23 -9.83 4.32
N VAL A 48 11.76 -10.94 4.88
CA VAL A 48 10.45 -11.53 4.53
C VAL A 48 9.33 -10.54 4.82
N PHE A 49 9.32 -9.91 6.00
CA PHE A 49 8.28 -8.93 6.37
C PHE A 49 8.12 -7.80 5.34
N TYR A 50 9.22 -7.26 4.81
CA TYR A 50 9.16 -6.20 3.79
C TYR A 50 8.69 -6.70 2.43
N ILE A 51 9.02 -7.94 2.04
CA ILE A 51 8.48 -8.56 0.83
C ILE A 51 6.97 -8.75 0.96
N GLU A 52 6.51 -9.32 2.07
CA GLU A 52 5.08 -9.57 2.26
C GLU A 52 4.28 -8.26 2.32
N GLY A 53 4.82 -7.22 2.97
CA GLY A 53 4.24 -5.88 2.98
C GLY A 53 4.12 -5.29 1.57
N ALA A 54 5.15 -5.47 0.72
CA ALA A 54 5.10 -5.05 -0.68
C ALA A 54 4.04 -5.82 -1.48
N LEU A 55 3.99 -7.15 -1.33
CA LEU A 55 3.02 -8.00 -2.01
C LEU A 55 1.58 -7.64 -1.62
N ALA A 56 1.33 -7.45 -0.33
CA ALA A 56 0.02 -7.05 0.16
C ALA A 56 -0.40 -5.69 -0.43
N ALA A 57 0.50 -4.70 -0.46
CA ALA A 57 0.24 -3.40 -1.07
C ALA A 57 -0.06 -3.50 -2.58
N ILE A 58 0.65 -4.37 -3.31
CA ILE A 58 0.39 -4.63 -4.74
C ILE A 58 -0.98 -5.27 -4.94
N VAL A 59 -1.35 -6.29 -4.15
CA VAL A 59 -2.66 -6.96 -4.24
C VAL A 59 -3.80 -5.97 -3.98
N PHE A 60 -3.69 -5.15 -2.93
CA PHE A 60 -4.67 -4.09 -2.69
C PHE A 60 -4.68 -3.06 -3.82
N GLY A 61 -3.52 -2.69 -4.35
CA GLY A 61 -3.39 -1.78 -5.49
C GLY A 61 -4.12 -2.30 -6.73
N LEU A 62 -3.98 -3.59 -7.05
CA LEU A 62 -4.69 -4.23 -8.16
C LEU A 62 -6.20 -4.24 -7.94
N ALA A 63 -6.67 -4.55 -6.73
CA ALA A 63 -8.10 -4.49 -6.41
C ALA A 63 -8.67 -3.07 -6.59
N VAL A 64 -7.93 -2.06 -6.14
CA VAL A 64 -8.28 -0.63 -6.30
C VAL A 64 -8.27 -0.23 -7.78
N LEU A 65 -7.31 -0.71 -8.56
CA LEU A 65 -7.24 -0.48 -10.00
C LEU A 65 -8.45 -1.07 -10.72
N VAL A 66 -8.86 -2.31 -10.38
CA VAL A 66 -10.07 -2.94 -10.93
C VAL A 66 -11.31 -2.12 -10.60
N LEU A 67 -11.47 -1.69 -9.33
CA LEU A 67 -12.59 -0.84 -8.92
C LEU A 67 -12.58 0.52 -9.65
N HIS A 68 -11.41 1.11 -9.82
CA HIS A 68 -11.24 2.36 -10.55
C HIS A 68 -11.63 2.21 -12.02
N ALA A 69 -11.16 1.15 -12.69
CA ALA A 69 -11.48 0.84 -14.09
C ALA A 69 -12.98 0.56 -14.30
N ALA A 70 -13.65 0.00 -13.30
CA ALA A 70 -15.10 -0.22 -13.30
C ALA A 70 -15.92 1.04 -12.94
N GLY A 71 -15.30 2.22 -12.79
CA GLY A 71 -15.97 3.47 -12.42
C GLY A 71 -16.44 3.53 -10.95
N ARG A 72 -16.07 2.56 -10.11
CA ARG A 72 -16.45 2.46 -8.69
C ARG A 72 -15.50 3.26 -7.80
N HIS A 73 -15.32 4.56 -8.10
CA HIS A 73 -14.27 5.39 -7.48
C HIS A 73 -14.40 5.53 -5.96
N ARG A 74 -15.61 5.69 -5.41
CA ARG A 74 -15.83 5.74 -3.95
C ARG A 74 -15.37 4.46 -3.25
N TRP A 75 -15.66 3.30 -3.84
CA TRP A 75 -15.23 2.00 -3.30
C TRP A 75 -13.71 1.83 -3.41
N ALA A 76 -13.11 2.26 -4.52
CA ALA A 76 -11.66 2.26 -4.68
C ALA A 76 -10.98 3.03 -3.54
N SER A 77 -11.45 4.23 -3.21
CA SER A 77 -10.92 5.02 -2.09
C SER A 77 -11.13 4.38 -0.71
N LEU A 78 -12.30 3.78 -0.46
CA LEU A 78 -12.58 3.08 0.80
C LEU A 78 -11.69 1.85 0.98
N VAL A 79 -11.50 1.06 -0.08
CA VAL A 79 -10.61 -0.11 -0.06
C VAL A 79 -9.17 0.31 0.21
N THR A 80 -8.69 1.39 -0.40
CA THR A 80 -7.36 1.91 -0.07
C THR A 80 -7.25 2.33 1.39
N ALA A 81 -8.23 3.04 1.94
CA ALA A 81 -8.21 3.44 3.35
C ALA A 81 -8.16 2.22 4.28
N ALA A 82 -8.98 1.19 4.00
CA ALA A 82 -8.96 -0.07 4.74
C ALA A 82 -7.61 -0.79 4.62
N ALA A 83 -7.05 -0.87 3.40
CA ALA A 83 -5.74 -1.47 3.15
C ALA A 83 -4.63 -0.79 3.96
N ILE A 84 -4.61 0.55 4.01
CA ILE A 84 -3.64 1.30 4.80
C ILE A 84 -3.78 0.99 6.28
N ILE A 85 -5.00 0.96 6.81
CA ILE A 85 -5.25 0.62 8.22
C ILE A 85 -4.75 -0.79 8.52
N VAL A 86 -5.05 -1.77 7.67
CA VAL A 86 -4.59 -3.16 7.84
C VAL A 86 -3.07 -3.26 7.80
N LEU A 87 -2.42 -2.63 6.81
CA LEU A 87 -0.95 -2.64 6.69
C LEU A 87 -0.27 -1.96 7.88
N LEU A 88 -0.84 -0.86 8.38
CA LEU A 88 -0.34 -0.18 9.57
C LEU A 88 -0.52 -1.03 10.83
N ALA A 89 -1.71 -1.60 11.03
CA ALA A 89 -1.98 -2.46 12.16
C ALA A 89 -1.03 -3.66 12.16
N TRP A 90 -0.86 -4.32 11.01
CA TRP A 90 0.08 -5.41 10.87
C TRP A 90 1.52 -4.99 11.19
N LYS A 91 1.98 -3.87 10.63
CA LYS A 91 3.31 -3.33 10.94
C LYS A 91 3.51 -3.08 12.43
N ILE A 92 2.52 -2.49 13.11
CA ILE A 92 2.56 -2.25 14.56
C ILE A 92 2.62 -3.57 15.32
N THR A 93 1.83 -4.58 14.93
CA THR A 93 1.83 -5.88 15.60
C THR A 93 3.15 -6.64 15.46
N VAL A 94 3.84 -6.52 14.31
CA VAL A 94 5.11 -7.23 14.07
C VAL A 94 6.30 -6.47 14.67
N ILE A 95 6.35 -5.15 14.54
CA ILE A 95 7.47 -4.33 15.03
C ILE A 95 7.31 -3.98 16.51
N GLY A 96 6.10 -3.65 16.97
CA GLY A 96 5.84 -3.27 18.36
C GLY A 96 5.95 -4.42 19.36
N TRP A 97 6.14 -5.65 18.89
CA TRP A 97 6.38 -6.86 19.70
C TRP A 97 7.84 -7.33 19.68
N ARG A 98 8.74 -6.63 18.98
CA ARG A 98 10.19 -6.86 18.97
C ARG A 98 10.90 -5.80 19.79
#